data_AF-A0A7X9M3M2-F1
#
_entry.id   AF-A0A7X9M3M2-F1
#
_cell.length_a   1.000
_cell.length_b   1.000
_cell.length_c   1.000
_cell.angle_alpha   90.00
_cell.angle_beta   90.00
_cell.angle_gamma   90.00
#
_symmetry.space_group_name_H-M   'P 1'
#
loop_
_entity.id
_entity.type
_entity.pdbx_description
1 polymer ?
#
loop_
_entity_poly.entity_id
_entity_poly.type
_entity_poly.pdbx_seq_one_letter_code
_entity_poly.pdbx_strand_id
1 'polypeptide(L)' 'MKCDNCGGADSFSAIFFVDRNGHYFSETELEAFRVLHPEVKDQFYKKVVLCGYCQFEIKKEWLNT' A
#
# COMPACT_ATOMS: atom_id res chain seq x y z
N MET A 1 -8.17 1.12 16.03
CA MET A 1 -8.29 -0.19 15.35
C MET A 1 -6.93 -0.89 15.51
N LYS A 2 -6.87 -2.24 15.49
CA LYS A 2 -5.64 -3.02 15.63
C LYS A 2 -5.50 -3.94 14.42
N CYS A 3 -4.27 -4.24 14.02
CA CYS A 3 -4.00 -5.15 12.92
C CYS A 3 -4.34 -6.58 13.35
N ASP A 4 -5.25 -7.25 12.64
CA ASP A 4 -5.68 -8.62 12.95
C ASP A 4 -4.55 -9.66 12.87
N ASN A 5 -3.50 -9.36 12.10
CA ASN A 5 -2.37 -10.27 11.92
C ASN A 5 -1.37 -10.22 13.08
N CYS A 6 -1.03 -9.03 13.59
CA CYS A 6 0.02 -8.87 14.61
C CYS A 6 -0.43 -8.22 15.93
N GLY A 7 -1.69 -7.79 16.02
CA GLY A 7 -2.23 -7.07 17.18
C GLY A 7 -1.67 -5.65 17.37
N GLY A 8 -0.83 -5.17 16.45
CA GLY A 8 -0.24 -3.84 16.47
C GLY A 8 -1.29 -2.74 16.31
N ALA A 9 -1.04 -1.57 16.88
CA ALA A 9 -1.94 -0.43 16.76
C ALA A 9 -1.96 0.13 15.31
N ASP A 10 -3.15 0.40 14.78
CA ASP A 10 -3.33 0.88 13.39
C ASP A 10 -2.88 2.31 13.15
N SER A 11 -2.46 3.01 14.21
CA SER A 11 -1.79 4.31 14.11
C SER A 11 -0.47 4.24 13.31
N PHE A 12 0.02 3.03 13.04
CA PHE A 12 1.19 2.78 12.19
C PHE A 12 0.81 2.30 10.78
N SER A 13 -0.47 2.33 10.40
CA SER A 13 -0.86 1.95 9.03
C SER A 13 -0.32 2.96 8.01
N ALA A 14 0.10 2.45 6.85
CA ALA A 14 0.64 3.25 5.76
C ALA A 14 0.01 2.86 4.42
N ILE A 15 -0.12 3.84 3.54
CA ILE A 15 -0.67 3.66 2.19
C ILE A 15 0.45 3.17 1.28
N PHE A 16 0.16 2.12 0.51
CA PHE A 16 1.03 1.60 -0.53
C PHE A 16 0.26 1.42 -1.83
N PHE A 17 1.00 1.29 -2.93
CA PHE A 17 0.50 1.02 -4.27
C PHE A 17 1.09 -0.29 -4.75
N VAL A 18 0.24 -1.21 -5.21
CA VAL A 18 0.68 -2.50 -5.73
C VAL A 18 0.41 -2.60 -7.23
N ASP A 19 1.42 -3.01 -7.99
CA ASP A 19 1.30 -3.27 -9.42
C ASP A 19 0.63 -4.63 -9.71
N ARG A 20 0.42 -4.95 -10.99
CA ARG A 20 -0.15 -6.24 -11.41
C ARG A 20 0.74 -7.46 -11.10
N ASN A 21 2.02 -7.24 -10.84
CA ASN A 21 3.01 -8.27 -10.54
C ASN A 21 3.19 -8.49 -9.03
N GLY A 22 2.52 -7.71 -8.19
CA GLY A 22 2.64 -7.78 -6.74
C GLY A 22 3.79 -6.94 -6.16
N HIS A 23 4.38 -6.03 -6.93
CA HIS A 23 5.39 -5.09 -6.42
C HIS A 23 4.72 -3.94 -5.67
N TYR A 24 5.20 -3.68 -4.46
CA TYR A 24 4.71 -2.62 -3.60
C TYR A 24 5.58 -1.38 -3.73
N PHE A 25 4.92 -0.23 -3.74
CA PHE A 25 5.54 1.09 -3.78
C PHE A 25 4.90 1.97 -2.72
N SER A 26 5.73 2.69 -1.96
CA SER A 26 5.28 3.92 -1.32
C SER A 26 4.90 4.96 -2.37
N GLU A 27 4.22 6.03 -1.96
CA GLU A 27 3.88 7.14 -2.86
C GLU A 27 5.12 7.74 -3.52
N THR A 28 6.16 8.04 -2.73
CA THR A 28 7.42 8.62 -3.23
C THR A 28 8.17 7.67 -4.16
N GLU A 29 8.18 6.36 -3.87
CA GLU A 29 8.79 5.37 -4.76
C GLU A 29 8.04 5.26 -6.08
N LEU A 30 6.71 5.30 -6.06
CA LEU A 30 5.89 5.25 -7.29
C LEU A 30 6.10 6.50 -8.14
N GLU A 31 6.19 7.67 -7.52
CA GLU A 31 6.50 8.93 -8.22
C GLU A 31 7.87 8.87 -8.87
N ALA A 32 8.91 8.46 -8.13
CA ALA A 32 10.26 8.30 -8.67
C ALA A 32 10.29 7.28 -9.82
N PHE A 33 9.60 6.15 -9.66
CA PHE A 33 9.49 5.10 -10.67
C PHE A 33 8.87 5.63 -11.96
N ARG A 34 7.77 6.40 -11.88
CA ARG A 34 7.12 7.03 -13.05
C ARG A 34 7.98 8.06 -13.77
N VAL A 35 8.86 8.76 -13.05
CA VAL A 35 9.81 9.69 -13.65
C VAL A 35 10.89 8.94 -14.44
N LEU A 36 11.38 7.83 -13.89
CA LEU A 36 12.43 7.01 -14.52
C LEU A 36 11.89 6.12 -15.66
N HIS A 37 10.62 5.73 -15.58
CA HIS A 37 9.95 4.81 -16.50
C HIS A 37 8.67 5.46 -17.08
N PRO A 38 8.80 6.46 -17.97
CA PRO A 38 7.64 7.13 -18.54
C PRO A 38 6.71 6.18 -19.32
N GLU A 39 7.23 5.05 -19.82
CA GLU A 39 6.46 4.01 -20.52
C GLU A 39 5.41 3.31 -19.64
N VAL A 40 5.56 3.36 -18.31
CA VAL A 40 4.62 2.73 -17.36
C VAL A 40 3.68 3.75 -16.71
N LYS A 41 3.66 5.00 -17.18
CA LYS A 41 2.89 6.09 -16.56
C LYS A 41 1.38 5.79 -16.49
N ASP A 42 0.84 5.14 -17.52
CA ASP A 42 -0.57 4.77 -17.62
C ASP A 42 -0.88 3.39 -17.02
N GLN A 43 0.12 2.73 -16.42
CA GLN A 43 -0.10 1.45 -15.75
C GLN A 43 -0.99 1.64 -14.52
N PHE A 44 -1.91 0.69 -14.31
CA PHE A 44 -2.77 0.66 -13.14
C PHE A 44 -2.01 0.17 -11.90
N TYR A 45 -2.22 0.85 -10.78
CA TYR A 45 -1.72 0.47 -9.45
C TYR A 45 -2.89 0.46 -8.45
N LYS A 46 -3.02 -0.62 -7.69
CA LYS A 46 -4.05 -0.73 -6.65
C LYS A 46 -3.54 -0.07 -5.37
N LYS A 47 -4.31 0.89 -4.83
CA LYS A 47 -4.04 1.49 -3.51
C LYS A 47 -4.44 0.51 -2.40
N VAL A 48 -3.51 0.19 -1.52
CA VAL A 48 -3.68 -0.72 -0.37
C VAL A 48 -3.21 -0.04 0.91
N VAL A 49 -3.66 -0.54 2.05
CA VAL A 49 -3.21 -0.09 3.38
C VAL A 49 -2.47 -1.24 4.03
N LEU A 50 -1.23 -1.02 4.45
CA LEU A 50 -0.43 -2.00 5.15
C LEU A 50 -0.28 -1.63 6.62
N CYS A 51 -0.18 -2.63 7.49
CA CYS A 51 0.25 -2.42 8.87
C CYS A 51 1.75 -2.06 8.90
N GLY A 52 2.13 -0.93 9.50
CA GLY A 52 3.54 -0.53 9.60
C GLY A 52 4.42 -1.41 10.48
N TYR A 53 3.84 -2.34 11.25
CA TYR A 53 4.62 -3.32 12.04
C TYR A 53 4.89 -4.62 11.27
N CYS A 54 3.85 -5.26 10.73
CA CYS A 54 3.97 -6.59 10.11
C CYS A 54 3.83 -6.56 8.59
N GLN A 55 3.64 -5.38 7.99
CA GLN A 55 3.49 -5.16 6.56
C GLN A 55 2.34 -5.95 5.90
N PHE A 56 1.39 -6.43 6.69
CA PHE A 56 0.22 -7.15 6.21
C PHE A 56 -0.86 -6.19 5.68
N GLU A 57 -1.53 -6.55 4.58
CA GLU A 57 -2.61 -5.75 3.99
C GLU A 57 -3.83 -5.74 4.91
N ILE A 58 -4.18 -4.55 5.40
CA ILE A 58 -5.39 -4.33 6.18
C ILE A 58 -6.56 -4.26 5.19
N LYS A 59 -7.42 -5.29 5.20
CA LYS A 59 -8.55 -5.38 4.29
C LYS A 59 -9.56 -4.25 4.57
N LYS A 60 -10.00 -3.60 3.49
CA LYS A 60 -10.86 -2.40 3.48
C LYS A 60 -12.29 -2.60 4.02
N GLU A 61 -12.71 -3.83 4.36
CA GLU A 61 -14.06 -4.12 4.86
C GLU A 61 -14.39 -3.38 6.17
N TRP A 62 -13.40 -2.79 6.83
CA TRP A 62 -13.53 -2.05 8.10
C TRP A 62 -13.43 -0.52 7.99
N LEU A 63 -13.32 0.05 6.78
CA LEU A 63 -13.21 1.51 6.59
C LEU A 63 -14.57 2.24 6.46
N ASN A 64 -15.69 1.54 6.65
CA ASN A 64 -17.06 2.05 6.52
C ASN A 64 -17.94 1.86 7.78
N THR A 65 -17.36 1.84 8.98
CA THR A 65 -18.12 1.92 10.25
C THR A 65 -17.63 3.08 11.10
#